data_AF-A0A8J8FY54-F1
#
_entry.id   AF-A0A8J8FY54-F1
#
_cell.length_a   1.000
_cell.length_b   1.000
_cell.length_c   1.000
_cell.angle_alpha   90.00
_cell.angle_beta   90.00
_cell.angle_gamma   90.00
#
_symmetry.space_group_name_H-M   'P 1'
#
loop_
_entity.id
_entity.type
_entity.pdbx_description
1 polymer ?
#
loop_
_entity_poly.entity_id
_entity_poly.type
_entity_poly.pdbx_seq_one_letter_code
_entity_poly.pdbx_strand_id
1 'polypeptide(L)' 'MVGSPEHIVCCSCGKRVGRRRAPPECPYCGGTKFIKMDPDERLGKGPWWVKEYERRRRVEGE' A
#
# COMPACT_ATOMS: atom_id res chain seq x y z
N MET A 1 19.31 -0.49 -2.23
CA MET A 1 18.01 -0.07 -1.67
C MET A 1 16.94 -0.37 -2.71
N VAL A 2 16.22 -1.49 -2.56
CA VAL A 2 15.12 -1.82 -3.48
C VAL A 2 13.92 -1.01 -3.03
N GLY A 3 13.68 0.13 -3.69
CA GLY A 3 12.49 0.95 -3.43
C GLY A 3 11.24 0.10 -3.66
N SER A 4 10.47 -0.12 -2.61
CA SER A 4 9.23 -0.91 -2.66
C SER A 4 8.31 -0.36 -3.76
N PRO A 5 7.61 -1.22 -4.54
CA PRO A 5 6.79 -0.75 -5.64
C PRO A 5 5.54 -0.02 -5.12
N GLU A 6 5.49 1.31 -5.29
CA GLU A 6 4.33 2.16 -4.98
C GLU A 6 3.07 1.64 -5.70
N HIS A 7 1.95 1.44 -4.99
CA HIS A 7 0.70 1.03 -5.61
C HIS A 7 -0.21 2.21 -5.88
N ILE A 8 -0.71 2.31 -7.11
CA ILE A 8 -1.63 3.39 -7.49
C ILE A 8 -3.05 2.86 -7.40
N VAL A 9 -3.86 3.54 -6.60
CA VAL A 9 -5.25 3.18 -6.32
C VAL A 9 -6.16 4.30 -6.78
N CYS A 10 -7.24 3.96 -7.47
CA CYS A 10 -8.27 4.93 -7.83
C CYS A 10 -9.09 5.32 -6.61
N CYS A 11 -9.23 6.61 -6.32
CA CYS A 11 -10.05 7.11 -5.22
C CYS A 11 -11.54 6.88 -5.44
N SER A 12 -11.98 6.85 -6.70
CA SER A 12 -13.40 6.70 -7.04
C SER A 12 -13.91 5.27 -6.81
N CYS A 13 -13.09 4.25 -7.07
CA CYS A 13 -13.52 2.85 -6.99
C CYS A 13 -12.65 1.95 -6.08
N GLY A 14 -11.57 2.47 -5.50
CA GLY A 14 -10.67 1.72 -4.62
C GLY A 14 -9.82 0.64 -5.31
N LYS A 15 -9.95 0.47 -6.63
CA LYS A 15 -9.20 -0.52 -7.40
C LYS A 15 -7.77 -0.05 -7.66
N ARG A 16 -6.85 -1.02 -7.64
CA ARG A 16 -5.45 -0.79 -8.02
C ARG A 16 -5.38 -0.68 -9.54
N VAL A 17 -4.79 0.42 -10.02
CA VAL A 17 -4.67 0.73 -11.45
C VAL A 17 -3.21 0.68 -11.94
N GLY A 18 -2.22 0.62 -11.05
CA GLY A 18 -0.82 0.60 -11.47
C GLY A 18 0.19 0.45 -10.33
N ARG A 19 1.49 0.46 -10.71
CA ARG A 19 2.64 0.31 -9.79
C ARG A 19 3.75 1.37 -9.90
N ARG A 20 3.70 2.27 -10.89
CA ARG A 20 4.76 3.30 -11.10
C ARG A 20 4.21 4.60 -11.67
N ARG A 21 3.29 4.50 -12.62
CA ARG A 21 2.66 5.66 -13.26
C ARG A 21 1.14 5.54 -13.19
N ALA A 22 0.48 6.63 -12.81
CA ALA A 22 -0.98 6.68 -12.80
C ALA A 22 -1.45 6.76 -14.25
N PRO A 23 -2.43 5.94 -14.66
CA PRO A 23 -3.08 6.14 -15.95
C PRO A 23 -3.82 7.48 -15.96
N PRO A 24 -4.05 8.09 -17.12
CA PRO A 24 -4.84 9.32 -17.23
C PRO A 24 -6.28 9.12 -16.71
N GLU A 25 -6.82 7.91 -16.86
CA GLU A 25 -8.16 7.55 -16.41
C GLU A 25 -8.20 6.12 -15.83
N CYS A 26 -9.07 5.89 -14.85
CA CYS A 26 -9.21 4.59 -14.22
C CYS A 26 -9.89 3.61 -15.18
N PRO A 27 -9.24 2.50 -15.56
CA PRO A 27 -9.79 1.54 -16.52
C PRO A 27 -11.05 0.81 -16.03
N TYR A 28 -11.43 0.98 -14.76
CA TYR A 28 -12.58 0.32 -14.16
C TYR A 28 -13.81 1.21 -14.00
N CYS A 29 -13.62 2.52 -13.84
CA CYS A 29 -14.73 3.42 -13.48
C CYS A 29 -14.64 4.80 -14.14
N GLY A 30 -13.66 5.06 -15.01
CA GLY A 30 -13.49 6.36 -15.65
C GLY A 30 -13.02 7.49 -14.73
N GLY A 31 -12.66 7.19 -13.47
CA GLY A 31 -12.22 8.21 -12.51
C GLY A 31 -10.80 8.70 -12.78
N THR A 32 -10.54 9.98 -12.56
CA THR A 32 -9.23 10.63 -12.77
C THR A 32 -8.44 10.91 -11.49
N LYS A 33 -9.01 10.58 -10.33
CA LYS A 33 -8.38 10.77 -9.01
C LYS A 33 -7.69 9.49 -8.56
N PHE A 34 -6.39 9.58 -8.29
CA PHE A 34 -5.56 8.46 -7.86
C PHE A 34 -4.71 8.83 -6.64
N ILE A 35 -4.47 7.86 -5.77
CA ILE A 35 -3.52 7.96 -4.67
C ILE A 35 -2.41 6.92 -4.85
N LYS A 36 -1.22 7.28 -4.40
CA LYS A 36 -0.12 6.34 -4.26
C LYS A 36 -0.14 5.82 -2.82
N MET A 37 -0.21 4.51 -2.68
CA MET A 37 -0.14 3.81 -1.41
C MET A 37 1.07 2.88 -1.42
N ASP A 38 1.82 2.90 -0.34
CA ASP A 38 2.88 1.93 -0.15
C ASP A 38 2.30 0.50 0.00
N PRO A 39 2.97 -0.52 -0.55
CA PRO A 39 2.55 -1.91 -0.41
C PRO A 39 2.41 -2.36 1.04
N ASP A 40 3.28 -1.89 1.95
CA ASP A 40 3.18 -2.22 3.38
C ASP A 40 1.91 -1.61 3.99
N GLU A 41 1.63 -0.32 3.74
CA GLU A 41 0.41 0.35 4.18
C GLU A 41 -0.85 -0.35 3.67
N ARG A 42 -0.88 -0.79 2.41
CA ARG A 42 -2.04 -1.48 1.85
C ARG A 42 -2.21 -2.92 2.35
N LEU A 43 -1.12 -3.64 2.65
CA LEU A 43 -1.22 -5.03 3.11
C LEU A 43 -1.74 -5.15 4.56
N GLY A 44 -2.06 -4.05 5.23
CA GLY A 44 -2.29 -4.04 6.68
C GLY A 44 -1.03 -4.48 7.45
N LYS A 45 0.10 -4.58 6.75
CA LYS A 45 1.41 -4.77 7.35
C LYS A 45 1.84 -3.38 7.77
N GLY A 46 1.36 -2.98 8.95
CA GLY A 46 1.78 -1.75 9.59
C GLY A 46 3.30 -1.58 9.53
N PRO A 47 3.79 -0.35 9.72
CA PRO A 47 5.20 -0.01 9.62
C PRO A 47 6.12 -1.07 10.24
N TRP A 48 7.34 -1.23 9.71
CA TRP A 48 8.27 -2.27 10.18
C TRP A 48 8.48 -2.29 11.71
N TRP A 49 8.40 -1.13 12.37
CA TRP A 49 8.47 -1.00 13.83
C TRP A 49 7.27 -1.64 14.57
N VAL A 50 6.08 -1.69 13.96
CA VAL A 50 4.90 -2.41 14.50
C VAL A 50 5.18 -3.90 14.53
N LYS A 51 5.72 -4.46 13.43
CA LYS A 51 6.11 -5.88 13.37
C LYS A 51 7.22 -6.20 14.35
N GLU A 52 8.18 -5.29 14.54
CA GLU A 52 9.26 -5.46 15.50
C GLU A 52 8.75 -5.41 16.95
N TYR A 53 7.82 -4.50 17.25
CA TYR A 53 7.14 -4.41 18.54
C TYR A 53 6.29 -5.66 18.85
N GLU A 54 5.50 -6.16 17.89
CA GLU A 54 4.76 -7.41 18.03
C GLU A 54 5.68 -8.63 18.20
N ARG A 55 6.79 -8.68 17.44
CA ARG A 55 7.82 -9.72 17.59
C ARG A 55 8.42 -9.70 18.99
N ARG A 56 8.79 -8.52 19.51
CA ARG A 56 9.33 -8.39 20.88
C ARG A 56 8.33 -8.83 21.93
N ARG A 57 7.07 -8.42 21.83
CA ARG A 57 6.00 -8.90 22.73
C ARG A 57 5.81 -10.41 22.71
N ARG A 58 6.02 -11.07 21.56
CA ARG A 58 5.89 -12.53 21.44
C ARG A 58 7.08 -13.29 22.01
N VAL A 59 8.27 -12.69 22.00
CA VAL A 59 9.52 -13.29 22.51
C VAL A 59 9.71 -13.01 24.00
N GLU A 60 9.30 -11.84 24.49
CA GLU A 60 9.40 -11.44 25.91
C GLU A 60 8.18 -11.89 26.74
N GLY A 61 7.22 -12.60 26.13
CA GLY A 61 6.02 -13.12 26.78
C GLY A 61 6.07 -14.62 27.13
N GLU A 62 7.24 -15.25 27.04
CA GLU A 62 7.48 -16.67 27.38
C GLU A 62 8.54 -16.78 28.47
#